data_AF-A0A6M0GFS5-F1
#
_entry.id   AF-A0A6M0GFS5-F1
#
_cell.length_a   1.000
_cell.length_b   1.000
_cell.length_c   1.000
_cell.angle_alpha   90.00
_cell.angle_beta   90.00
_cell.angle_gamma   90.00
#
_symmetry.space_group_name_H-M   'P 1'
#
loop_
_entity.id
_entity.type
_entity.pdbx_description
1 polymer ?
#
loop_
_entity_poly.entity_id
_entity_poly.type
_entity_poly.pdbx_seq_one_letter_code
_entity_poly.pdbx_strand_id
1 'polypeptide(L)' 'IRQQLNLSTVELPLVKILQGGTWSAGRRIAAQLRAGGVPPIQIESDGTVF' A
#
# COMPACT_ATOMS: atom_id res chain seq x y z
N ILE A 1 -2.70 -4.54 -15.29
CA ILE A 1 -3.06 -5.36 -14.11
C ILE A 1 -4.26 -6.28 -14.35
N ARG A 2 -5.45 -5.78 -14.71
CA ARG A 2 -6.63 -6.63 -15.00
C ARG A 2 -6.35 -7.65 -16.11
N GLN A 3 -5.89 -7.19 -17.26
CA GLN A 3 -5.49 -8.05 -18.38
C GLN A 3 -4.34 -9.01 -18.01
N GLN A 4 -3.39 -8.55 -17.19
CA GLN A 4 -2.25 -9.38 -16.75
C GLN A 4 -2.68 -10.50 -15.78
N LEU A 5 -3.75 -10.26 -15.00
CA LEU A 5 -4.31 -11.22 -14.06
C LEU A 5 -5.52 -11.96 -14.64
N ASN A 6 -5.90 -11.66 -15.88
CA ASN A 6 -7.08 -12.18 -16.56
C ASN A 6 -8.40 -11.97 -15.78
N LEU A 7 -8.54 -10.82 -15.10
CA LEU A 7 -9.69 -10.46 -14.26
C LEU A 7 -10.54 -9.36 -14.90
N SER A 8 -11.86 -9.46 -14.75
CA SER A 8 -12.83 -8.45 -15.16
C SER A 8 -12.84 -7.22 -14.23
N THR A 9 -13.57 -6.18 -14.64
CA THR A 9 -13.81 -4.98 -13.83
C THR A 9 -14.64 -5.25 -12.58
N VAL A 10 -15.46 -6.31 -12.60
CA VAL A 10 -16.29 -6.73 -11.46
C VAL A 10 -15.44 -7.51 -10.44
N GLU A 11 -14.54 -8.39 -10.91
CA GLU A 11 -13.67 -9.19 -10.05
C GLU A 11 -12.56 -8.33 -9.40
N LEU A 12 -12.02 -7.39 -10.16
CA LEU A 12 -11.00 -6.45 -9.69
C LEU A 12 -11.44 -4.99 -9.89
N PRO A 13 -12.42 -4.48 -9.10
CA PRO A 13 -12.89 -3.11 -9.21
C PRO A 13 -11.79 -2.12 -8.84
N LEU A 14 -11.91 -0.88 -9.35
CA LEU A 14 -10.87 0.14 -9.20
C LEU A 14 -10.53 0.40 -7.73
N VAL A 15 -11.52 0.38 -6.83
CA VAL A 15 -11.32 0.58 -5.39
C VAL A 15 -10.33 -0.42 -4.77
N LYS A 16 -10.36 -1.69 -5.18
CA LYS A 16 -9.41 -2.72 -4.68
C LYS A 16 -7.98 -2.46 -5.18
N ILE A 17 -7.84 -1.97 -6.40
CA ILE A 17 -6.54 -1.59 -6.98
C ILE A 17 -5.98 -0.36 -6.23
N LEU A 18 -6.84 0.60 -5.91
CA LEU A 18 -6.44 1.84 -5.21
C LEU A 18 -6.10 1.60 -3.74
N GLN A 19 -6.81 0.72 -3.02
CA GLN A 19 -6.52 0.40 -1.62
C GLN A 19 -5.07 -0.11 -1.43
N GLY A 20 -4.65 -1.10 -2.21
CA GLY A 20 -3.28 -1.62 -2.13
C GLY A 20 -2.23 -0.70 -2.77
N GLY A 21 -2.61 -0.03 -3.86
CA GLY A 21 -1.71 0.79 -4.68
C GLY A 21 -1.28 2.10 -4.00
N THR A 22 -2.22 2.82 -3.39
CA THR A 22 -1.96 4.11 -2.75
C THR A 22 -1.04 3.98 -1.54
N TRP A 23 -1.27 2.96 -0.69
CA TRP A 23 -0.40 2.65 0.44
C TRP A 23 1.03 2.30 0.01
N SER A 24 1.17 1.38 -0.94
CA SER A 24 2.48 0.94 -1.44
C SER A 24 3.25 2.06 -2.14
N ALA A 25 2.56 2.95 -2.87
CA ALA A 25 3.17 4.12 -3.47
C ALA A 25 3.65 5.12 -2.41
N GLY A 26 2.81 5.42 -1.41
CA GLY A 26 3.17 6.31 -0.30
C GLY A 26 4.40 5.82 0.48
N ARG A 27 4.48 4.51 0.78
CA ARG A 27 5.65 3.91 1.45
C ARG A 27 6.94 4.04 0.64
N ARG A 28 6.88 3.88 -0.70
CA ARG A 28 8.05 4.06 -1.57
C ARG A 28 8.54 5.50 -1.59
N ILE A 29 7.63 6.46 -1.74
CA ILE A 29 7.97 7.90 -1.70
C ILE A 29 8.56 8.27 -0.34
N ALA A 30 7.94 7.81 0.75
CA ALA A 30 8.46 8.00 2.10
C ALA A 30 9.91 7.49 2.28
N ALA A 31 10.25 6.35 1.69
CA ALA A 31 11.60 5.78 1.75
C ALA A 31 12.61 6.54 0.90
N GLN A 32 12.18 7.17 -0.19
CA GLN A 32 13.04 8.05 -0.99
C GLN A 32 13.32 9.38 -0.30
N LEU A 33 12.31 9.95 0.36
CA LEU A 33 12.41 11.26 1.00
C LEU A 33 13.01 11.21 2.42
N ARG A 34 12.97 10.06 3.09
CA ARG A 34 13.46 9.90 4.47
C ARG A 34 14.42 8.72 4.54
N ALA A 35 15.60 8.95 5.11
CA ALA A 35 16.57 7.88 5.35
C ALA A 35 15.91 6.71 6.11
N GLY A 36 15.90 5.52 5.49
CA GLY A 36 15.30 4.31 6.05
C GLY A 36 13.78 4.19 5.93
N GLY A 37 13.06 5.19 5.38
CA GLY A 37 11.61 5.11 5.13
C GLY A 37 10.73 4.86 6.37
N VAL A 38 11.29 5.11 7.56
CA VAL A 38 10.62 4.91 8.85
C VAL A 38 9.40 5.81 8.97
N PRO A 39 8.30 5.39 9.61
CA PRO A 39 7.17 6.29 9.88
C PRO A 39 7.62 7.51 10.70
N PRO A 40 6.94 8.67 10.57
CA PRO A 40 7.33 9.88 11.29
C PRO A 40 7.18 9.73 12.81
N ILE A 41 6.38 8.75 13.24
CA ILE A 41 6.22 8.33 14.62
C ILE A 41 6.54 6.83 14.65
N GLN A 42 7.56 6.43 15.41
CA GLN A 42 7.78 5.03 15.73
C GLN A 42 6.86 4.66 16.89
N ILE A 43 6.06 3.61 16.68
CA ILE A 43 5.20 3.04 17.71
C ILE A 43 5.80 1.68 18.06
N GLU A 44 6.10 1.45 19.34
CA GLU A 44 6.29 0.10 19.85
C GLU A 44 4.91 -0.56 19.91
N SER A 45 4.66 -1.46 18.97
CA SER A 45 3.38 -2.18 18.87
C SER A 45 3.64 -3.66 19.11
N ASP A 46 2.78 -4.28 19.92
CA ASP A 46 2.72 -5.73 20.13
C ASP A 46 1.86 -6.45 19.07
N GLY A 47 1.39 -5.72 18.04
CA GLY A 47 0.61 -6.28 16.94
C GLY A 47 -0.87 -6.53 17.27
N THR A 48 -1.40 -5.98 18.36
CA THR A 48 -2.82 -6.16 18.74
C THR A 48 -3.78 -5.16 18.10
N VAL A 49 -3.27 -4.16 17.39
CA VAL A 49 -4.09 -3.11 16.76
C VAL A 49 -4.27 -3.42 15.26
N PHE A 50 -5.46 -3.90 14.90
CA PHE A 50 -5.94 -4.02 13.51
C PHE A 50 -7.40 -3.58 13.41
#